data_AF-A0A2N8TFH4-F1
#
_entry.id   AF-A0A2N8TFH4-F1
#
_cell.length_a   1.000
_cell.length_b   1.000
_cell.length_c   1.000
_cell.angle_alpha   90.00
_cell.angle_beta   90.00
_cell.angle_gamma   90.00
#
_symmetry.space_group_name_H-M   'P 1'
#
loop_
_entity.id
_entity.type
_entity.pdbx_description
1 polymer ?
#
loop_
_entity_poly.entity_id
_entity_poly.type
_entity_poly.pdbx_seq_one_letter_code
_entity_poly.pdbx_strand_id
1 'polypeptide(L)'
;MMLTPENSLSFRDPFMRDDRKGDIRFDCKDAGCAVESDTSVFLQLFGKSGATLDECRLMLASADRHRWPLASTAAGTEICVKHQNGDIALLVLQTKSTAVPDIAFLQLDMTIWRDAA
;
A
#
# COMPACT_ATOMS: atom_id res chain seq x y z
N MET A 1 6.70 -0.66 -9.69
CA MET A 1 6.00 -1.97 -9.72
C MET A 1 4.54 -1.79 -10.15
N MET A 2 3.89 -2.79 -10.75
CA MET A 2 2.49 -2.73 -11.19
C MET A 2 1.62 -3.73 -10.41
N LEU A 3 0.75 -3.23 -9.55
CA LEU A 3 -0.19 -4.01 -8.73
C LEU A 3 -1.56 -4.03 -9.42
N THR A 4 -2.10 -5.21 -9.63
CA THR A 4 -3.40 -5.47 -10.28
C THR A 4 -4.29 -6.28 -9.33
N PRO A 5 -5.59 -6.46 -9.65
CA PRO A 5 -6.47 -7.33 -8.87
C PRO A 5 -6.07 -8.81 -8.88
N GLU A 6 -5.09 -9.22 -9.69
CA GLU A 6 -4.69 -10.63 -9.82
C GLU A 6 -3.41 -10.96 -9.03
N ASN A 7 -2.62 -9.95 -8.68
CA ASN A 7 -1.30 -10.10 -8.07
C ASN A 7 -1.26 -9.47 -6.66
N SER A 8 -0.11 -9.49 -6.01
CA SER A 8 0.08 -8.89 -4.68
C SER A 8 1.51 -8.43 -4.43
N LEU A 9 1.69 -7.51 -3.49
CA LEU A 9 3.00 -7.13 -2.97
C LEU A 9 3.33 -7.95 -1.72
N SER A 10 4.61 -8.13 -1.48
CA SER A 10 5.17 -8.83 -0.33
C SER A 10 6.27 -7.99 0.29
N PHE A 11 6.40 -8.04 1.62
CA PHE A 11 7.54 -7.46 2.33
C PHE A 11 8.81 -8.28 2.11
N ARG A 12 8.73 -9.49 1.57
CA ARG A 12 9.88 -10.37 1.30
C ARG A 12 9.98 -10.71 -0.18
N ASP A 13 11.18 -11.06 -0.63
CA ASP A 13 11.37 -11.52 -2.00
C ASP A 13 10.54 -12.78 -2.31
N PRO A 14 9.85 -12.84 -3.46
CA PRO A 14 9.73 -11.75 -4.43
C PRO A 14 8.74 -10.65 -3.95
N PHE A 15 9.16 -9.38 -4.03
CA PHE A 15 8.36 -8.23 -3.55
C PHE A 15 7.07 -8.00 -4.34
N MET A 16 7.03 -8.45 -5.59
CA MET A 16 5.82 -8.56 -6.40
C MET A 16 5.58 -10.05 -6.64
N ARG A 17 4.39 -10.52 -6.30
CA ARG A 17 3.98 -11.92 -6.47
C ARG A 17 2.89 -11.99 -7.51
N ASP A 18 2.96 -12.98 -8.40
CA ASP A 18 1.95 -13.23 -9.43
C ASP A 18 0.66 -13.87 -8.89
N ASP A 19 0.57 -14.06 -7.57
CA ASP A 19 -0.60 -14.55 -6.86
C ASP A 19 -1.14 -13.50 -5.89
N ARG A 20 -2.31 -13.73 -5.30
CA ARG A 20 -2.89 -12.90 -4.23
C ARG A 20 -2.49 -13.34 -2.81
N LYS A 21 -1.36 -14.03 -2.65
CA LYS A 21 -0.93 -14.57 -1.34
C LYS A 21 0.11 -13.72 -0.62
N GLY A 22 0.49 -12.58 -1.19
CA GLY A 22 1.33 -11.58 -0.55
C GLY A 22 0.59 -10.77 0.51
N ASP A 23 1.34 -9.85 1.11
CA ASP A 23 0.91 -9.04 2.24
C ASP A 23 -0.06 -7.94 1.85
N ILE A 24 0.13 -7.30 0.68
CA ILE A 24 -0.70 -6.17 0.25
C ILE A 24 -1.36 -6.51 -1.08
N ARG A 25 -2.68 -6.38 -1.13
CA ARG A 25 -3.49 -6.68 -2.30
C ARG A 25 -4.21 -5.42 -2.77
N PHE A 26 -4.45 -5.34 -4.06
CA PHE A 26 -5.34 -4.36 -4.65
C PHE A 26 -6.69 -4.99 -4.93
N ASP A 27 -7.76 -4.31 -4.53
CA ASP A 27 -9.13 -4.75 -4.74
C ASP A 27 -9.96 -3.62 -5.36
N CYS A 28 -10.75 -3.95 -6.37
CA CYS A 28 -11.63 -3.04 -7.12
C CYS A 28 -13.03 -3.65 -7.38
N LYS A 29 -13.41 -4.71 -6.63
CA LYS A 29 -14.69 -5.42 -6.88
C LYS A 29 -15.88 -4.83 -6.11
N ASP A 30 -15.64 -4.18 -4.98
CA ASP A 30 -16.68 -3.61 -4.10
C ASP A 30 -16.95 -2.11 -4.37
N ALA A 31 -17.54 -1.40 -3.39
CA ALA A 31 -17.80 0.04 -3.41
C ALA A 31 -16.49 0.87 -3.42
N GLY A 32 -15.80 0.87 -4.57
CA GLY A 32 -14.56 1.57 -4.81
C GLY A 32 -13.31 0.69 -4.66
N CYS A 33 -12.22 1.20 -5.21
CA CYS A 33 -10.93 0.53 -5.19
C CYS A 33 -10.15 0.83 -3.89
N ALA A 34 -9.44 -0.17 -3.37
CA ALA A 34 -8.68 -0.10 -2.13
C ALA A 34 -7.38 -0.92 -2.21
N VAL A 35 -6.42 -0.58 -1.35
CA VAL A 35 -5.39 -1.54 -0.92
C VAL A 35 -5.84 -2.20 0.37
N GLU A 36 -5.51 -3.48 0.53
CA GLU A 36 -5.90 -4.27 1.70
C GLU A 36 -4.80 -5.24 2.13
N SER A 37 -4.82 -5.61 3.41
CA SER A 37 -3.88 -6.58 3.99
C SER A 37 -4.49 -7.25 5.21
N ASP A 38 -4.28 -8.56 5.36
CA ASP A 38 -4.66 -9.27 6.59
C ASP A 38 -3.64 -9.06 7.73
N THR A 39 -2.42 -8.62 7.39
CA THR A 39 -1.26 -8.58 8.28
C THR A 39 -0.67 -7.19 8.44
N SER A 40 -1.19 -6.20 7.70
CA SER A 40 -0.67 -4.83 7.70
C SER A 40 -1.76 -3.80 7.88
N VAL A 41 -1.42 -2.70 8.54
CA VAL A 41 -2.26 -1.50 8.65
C VAL A 41 -1.70 -0.38 7.79
N PHE A 42 -2.60 0.45 7.26
CA PHE A 42 -2.30 1.51 6.30
C PHE A 42 -2.65 2.88 6.86
N LEU A 43 -1.87 3.87 6.46
CA LEU A 43 -2.20 5.28 6.67
C LEU A 43 -1.66 6.12 5.52
N GLN A 44 -2.54 6.86 4.86
CA GLN A 44 -2.15 7.86 3.86
C GLN A 44 -1.62 9.11 4.55
N LEU A 45 -0.49 9.61 4.07
CA LEU A 45 0.03 10.92 4.45
C LEU A 45 -0.57 11.98 3.52
N PHE A 46 -1.03 13.08 4.13
CA PHE A 46 -1.54 14.25 3.41
C PHE A 46 -0.51 15.36 3.54
N GLY A 47 0.08 15.81 2.43
CA GLY A 47 1.07 16.87 2.46
C GLY A 47 2.09 16.80 1.32
N LYS A 48 3.31 17.26 1.61
CA LYS A 48 4.44 17.17 0.68
C LYS A 48 4.97 15.73 0.66
N SER A 49 5.33 15.26 -0.53
CA SER A 49 6.04 13.99 -0.71
C SER A 49 7.42 14.02 -0.04
N GLY A 50 7.95 12.85 0.29
CA GLY A 50 9.24 12.66 0.92
C GLY A 50 9.15 12.12 2.35
N ALA A 51 8.08 11.37 2.67
CA ALA A 51 7.90 10.77 3.98
C ALA A 51 9.12 9.97 4.44
N THR A 52 9.46 10.15 5.71
CA THR A 52 10.58 9.45 6.34
C THR A 52 10.10 8.26 7.18
N LEU A 53 11.03 7.38 7.56
CA LEU A 53 10.73 6.29 8.50
C LEU A 53 10.15 6.82 9.82
N ASP A 54 10.73 7.89 10.39
CA ASP A 54 10.28 8.42 11.68
C ASP A 54 8.86 9.01 11.59
N GLU A 55 8.53 9.66 10.46
CA GLU A 55 7.18 10.13 10.18
C GLU A 55 6.20 8.96 10.03
N CYS A 56 6.53 7.94 9.22
CA CYS A 56 5.68 6.76 9.09
C CYS A 56 5.50 6.06 10.44
N ARG A 57 6.56 5.88 11.24
CA ARG A 57 6.49 5.26 12.56
C ARG A 57 5.55 6.02 13.49
N LEU A 58 5.68 7.36 13.55
CA LEU A 58 4.83 8.21 14.37
C LEU A 58 3.35 8.08 13.97
N MET A 59 3.07 8.17 12.67
CA MET A 59 1.70 8.17 12.16
C MET A 59 1.05 6.79 12.25
N LEU A 60 1.81 5.72 12.09
CA LEU A 60 1.33 4.34 12.19
C LEU A 60 1.15 3.84 13.63
N ALA A 61 1.63 4.58 14.65
CA ALA A 61 1.57 4.16 16.05
C ALA A 61 0.14 3.85 16.54
N SER A 62 -0.86 4.52 15.96
CA SER A 62 -2.28 4.35 16.30
C SER A 62 -3.13 3.90 15.10
N ALA A 63 -2.50 3.44 14.00
CA ALA A 63 -3.23 3.01 12.81
C ALA A 63 -3.80 1.59 13.01
N ASP A 64 -5.06 1.40 12.63
CA ASP A 64 -5.80 0.13 12.78
C ASP A 64 -6.46 -0.33 11.47
N ARG A 65 -6.32 0.44 10.39
CA ARG A 65 -7.01 0.18 9.13
C ARG A 65 -6.25 -0.81 8.26
N HIS A 66 -6.80 -2.00 8.13
CA HIS A 66 -6.34 -3.05 7.22
C HIS A 66 -6.79 -2.88 5.77
N ARG A 67 -7.68 -1.92 5.50
CA ARG A 67 -8.17 -1.57 4.16
C ARG A 67 -8.16 -0.06 4.00
N TRP A 68 -7.51 0.43 2.94
CA TRP A 68 -7.41 1.85 2.65
C TRP A 68 -8.05 2.19 1.29
N PRO A 69 -9.19 2.89 1.26
CA PRO A 69 -9.83 3.35 0.02
C PRO A 69 -8.93 4.29 -0.78
N LEU A 70 -8.94 4.15 -2.11
CA LEU A 70 -8.11 4.92 -3.03
C LEU A 70 -8.86 6.09 -3.68
N ALA A 71 -10.03 6.44 -3.18
CA ALA A 71 -10.82 7.56 -3.72
C ALA A 71 -10.06 8.90 -3.62
N SER A 72 -9.36 9.12 -2.50
CA SER A 72 -8.59 10.35 -2.20
C SER A 72 -7.13 10.31 -2.66
N THR A 73 -6.71 9.26 -3.38
CA THR A 73 -5.30 9.09 -3.76
C THR A 73 -5.05 9.53 -5.20
N ALA A 74 -3.85 10.02 -5.48
CA ALA A 74 -3.40 10.43 -6.81
C ALA A 74 -1.91 10.11 -6.96
N ALA A 75 -1.34 10.38 -8.14
CA ALA A 75 0.10 10.31 -8.33
C ALA A 75 0.83 11.20 -7.29
N GLY A 76 1.91 10.69 -6.72
CA GLY A 76 2.66 11.29 -5.61
C GLY A 76 2.06 11.06 -4.22
N THR A 77 0.92 10.36 -4.10
CA THR A 77 0.38 10.01 -2.79
C THR A 77 1.27 8.99 -2.10
N GLU A 78 1.55 9.25 -0.83
CA GLU A 78 2.37 8.41 0.05
C GLU A 78 1.48 7.71 1.07
N ILE A 79 1.65 6.38 1.17
CA ILE A 79 0.92 5.53 2.11
C ILE A 79 1.95 4.78 2.95
N CYS A 80 1.98 5.07 4.24
CA CYS A 80 2.75 4.29 5.20
C CYS A 80 2.00 2.99 5.50
N VAL A 81 2.75 1.90 5.64
CA VAL A 81 2.24 0.57 5.93
C VAL A 81 3.05 -0.05 7.06
N LYS A 82 2.40 -0.50 8.13
CA LYS A 82 3.04 -1.27 9.20
C LYS A 82 2.61 -2.72 9.08
N HIS A 83 3.57 -3.62 8.87
CA HIS A 83 3.33 -5.05 8.86
C HIS A 83 3.47 -5.63 10.28
N GLN A 84 2.74 -6.70 10.58
CA GLN A 84 2.69 -7.33 11.90
C GLN A 84 4.06 -7.85 12.42
N ASN A 85 5.01 -8.08 11.52
CA ASN A 85 6.36 -8.52 11.89
C ASN A 85 7.26 -7.38 12.38
N GLY A 86 6.80 -6.13 12.38
CA GLY A 86 7.60 -4.96 12.74
C GLY A 86 8.23 -4.22 11.57
N ASP A 87 8.06 -4.67 10.33
CA ASP A 87 8.51 -3.92 9.15
C ASP A 87 7.58 -2.72 8.88
N ILE A 88 8.16 -1.62 8.39
CA ILE A 88 7.42 -0.48 7.85
C ILE A 88 7.73 -0.36 6.37
N ALA A 89 6.70 -0.17 5.55
CA ALA A 89 6.87 0.20 4.15
C ALA A 89 6.28 1.59 3.86
N LEU A 90 6.86 2.25 2.88
CA LEU A 90 6.31 3.43 2.22
C LEU A 90 5.91 3.04 0.80
N LEU A 91 4.63 3.13 0.49
CA LEU A 91 4.11 3.01 -0.87
C LEU A 91 3.94 4.41 -1.46
N VAL A 92 4.52 4.62 -2.64
CA VAL A 92 4.37 5.87 -3.40
C VAL A 92 3.60 5.57 -4.68
N LEU A 93 2.40 6.14 -4.82
CA LEU A 93 1.61 5.98 -6.04
C LEU A 93 2.22 6.78 -7.18
N GLN A 94 2.56 6.09 -8.28
CA GLN A 94 3.02 6.70 -9.52
C GLN A 94 1.86 6.91 -10.49
N THR A 95 0.98 5.92 -10.62
CA THR A 95 -0.18 5.98 -11.52
C THR A 95 -1.32 5.16 -10.94
N LYS A 96 -2.55 5.66 -11.10
CA LYS A 96 -3.77 4.99 -10.65
C LYS A 96 -4.75 4.89 -11.82
N SER A 97 -5.10 3.68 -12.22
CA SER A 97 -6.20 3.39 -13.14
C SER A 97 -7.24 2.56 -12.41
N THR A 98 -8.39 3.18 -12.09
CA THR A 98 -9.45 2.57 -11.25
C THR A 98 -10.84 2.78 -11.84
N ALA A 99 -10.94 3.34 -13.05
CA ALA A 99 -12.20 3.66 -13.70
C ALA A 99 -12.93 2.42 -14.24
N VAL A 100 -12.17 1.39 -14.65
CA VAL A 100 -12.71 0.13 -15.18
C VAL A 100 -12.11 -1.02 -14.35
N PRO A 101 -12.92 -1.76 -13.57
CA PRO A 101 -12.43 -2.78 -12.64
C PRO A 101 -11.55 -3.88 -13.28
N ASP A 102 -11.93 -4.37 -14.46
CA ASP A 102 -11.27 -5.51 -15.13
C ASP A 102 -9.84 -5.21 -15.60
N ILE A 103 -9.51 -3.92 -15.78
CA ILE A 103 -8.19 -3.45 -16.20
C ILE A 103 -7.60 -2.46 -15.19
N ALA A 104 -8.11 -2.47 -13.95
CA ALA A 104 -7.65 -1.59 -12.92
C ALA A 104 -6.21 -1.95 -12.52
N PHE A 105 -5.39 -0.94 -12.22
CA PHE A 105 -4.05 -1.14 -11.71
C PHE A 105 -3.54 0.06 -10.91
N LEU A 106 -2.55 -0.20 -10.08
CA LEU A 106 -1.71 0.80 -9.43
C LEU A 106 -0.27 0.60 -9.86
N GLN A 107 0.35 1.66 -10.34
CA GLN A 107 1.81 1.71 -10.45
C GLN A 107 2.35 2.36 -9.19
N LEU A 108 3.28 1.67 -8.52
CA LEU A 108 3.75 1.99 -7.18
C LEU A 108 5.26 1.83 -7.08
N ASP A 109 5.90 2.65 -6.27
CA ASP A 109 7.20 2.31 -5.67
C ASP A 109 7.00 1.88 -4.22
N MET A 110 7.88 1.01 -3.73
CA MET A 110 7.85 0.53 -2.35
C MET A 110 9.26 0.59 -1.77
N THR A 111 9.36 1.23 -0.62
CA THR A 111 10.57 1.21 0.22
C THR A 111 10.23 0.49 1.51
N ILE A 112 11.08 -0.42 1.97
CA ILE A 112 10.88 -1.22 3.18
C ILE A 112 12.01 -0.92 4.17
N TRP A 113 11.63 -0.58 5.40
CA TRP A 113 12.50 -0.55 6.58
C TRP A 113 12.20 -1.76 7.46
N ARG A 114 13.24 -2.54 7.75
CA ARG A 114 13.13 -3.79 8.51
C ARG A 114 13.13 -3.54 10.01
N ASP A 115 12.29 -4.26 10.75
CA ASP A 115 12.20 -4.18 12.23
C ASP A 115 12.19 -2.73 12.74
N ALA A 116 11.32 -1.92 12.13
CA ALA A 116 11.34 -0.48 12.27
C ALA A 116 10.10 0.09 12.97
N ALA A 117 9.14 -0.74 13.37
CA ALA A 117 7.82 -0.33 13.88
C ALA A 117 7.66 -0.33 15.40
#